data_AF-A0A529L6J6-F1
#
_entry.id   AF-A0A529L6J6-F1
#
_cell.length_a   1.000
_cell.length_b   1.000
_cell.length_c   1.000
_cell.angle_alpha   90.00
_cell.angle_beta   90.00
_cell.angle_gamma   90.00
#
_symmetry.space_group_name_H-M   'P 1'
#
loop_
_entity.id
_entity.type
_entity.pdbx_description
1 polymer ?
#
loop_
_entity_poly.entity_id
_entity_poly.type
_entity_poly.pdbx_seq_one_letter_code
_entity_poly.pdbx_strand_id
1 'polypeptide(L)' 'MINLKALALAAGIAFTGSVAYAQTLDCGTDTLCRVKAAGVLKIGTKDDYVPWSYRAADGSFKGME' A
#
# COMPACT_ATOMS: atom_id res chain seq x y z
N MET A 1 38.93 8.51 -30.73
CA MET A 1 37.81 9.46 -30.87
C MET A 1 36.53 8.72 -30.53
N ILE A 2 35.94 8.96 -29.36
CA ILE A 2 34.74 8.23 -28.93
C ILE A 2 33.56 8.79 -29.72
N ASN A 3 32.85 7.89 -30.42
CA ASN A 3 31.74 8.25 -31.30
C ASN A 3 30.54 8.70 -30.44
N LEU A 4 29.96 9.86 -30.73
CA LEU A 4 28.88 10.47 -29.93
C LEU A 4 27.67 9.53 -29.77
N LYS A 5 27.44 8.66 -30.76
CA LYS A 5 26.41 7.61 -30.72
C LYS A 5 26.69 6.51 -29.69
N ALA A 6 27.96 6.18 -29.46
CA ALA A 6 28.36 5.21 -28.44
C ALA A 6 28.19 5.78 -27.02
N LEU A 7 28.39 7.09 -26.85
CA LEU A 7 28.15 7.78 -25.58
C LEU A 7 26.65 7.83 -25.24
N ALA A 8 25.80 8.07 -26.24
CA ALA A 8 24.34 8.09 -26.07
C ALA A 8 23.76 6.70 -25.72
N LEU A 9 24.30 5.64 -26.33
CA LEU A 9 23.87 4.26 -26.03
C LEU A 9 24.31 3.82 -24.61
N ALA A 10 25.52 4.21 -24.18
CA ALA A 10 26.02 3.92 -22.84
C ALA A 10 25.23 4.67 -21.75
N ALA A 11 24.82 5.91 -22.01
CA ALA A 11 23.96 6.66 -21.09
C ALA A 11 22.53 6.09 -20.99
N GLY A 12 21.99 5.56 -22.10
CA GLY A 12 20.66 4.95 -22.13
C GLY A 12 20.56 3.64 -21.32
N ILE A 13 21.62 2.83 -21.29
CA ILE A 13 21.64 1.55 -20.55
C ILE A 13 21.92 1.76 -19.06
N ALA A 14 22.63 2.84 -18.68
CA ALA A 14 22.87 3.18 -17.28
C ALA A 14 21.59 3.63 -16.55
N PHE A 15 20.57 4.12 -17.27
CA PHE A 15 19.35 4.68 -16.66
C PHE A 15 18.22 3.65 -16.45
N THR A 16 18.31 2.44 -17.02
CA THR A 16 17.29 1.39 -16.85
C THR A 16 17.51 0.50 -15.61
N GLY A 17 18.56 0.78 -14.81
CA GLY A 17 19.00 -0.08 -13.71
C GLY A 17 18.40 0.22 -12.33
N SER A 18 17.58 1.25 -12.18
CA SER A 18 16.90 1.55 -10.91
C SER A 18 15.71 0.61 -10.69
N VAL A 19 16.01 -0.66 -10.45
CA VAL A 19 15.07 -1.57 -9.78
C VAL A 19 14.75 -0.95 -8.42
N ALA A 20 13.54 -0.39 -8.30
CA ALA A 20 13.00 0.03 -7.03
C ALA A 20 12.84 -1.22 -6.17
N TYR A 21 13.85 -1.53 -5.36
CA TYR A 21 13.72 -2.49 -4.28
C TYR A 21 12.70 -1.91 -3.32
N ALA A 22 11.46 -2.41 -3.38
CA ALA A 22 10.47 -2.17 -2.36
C ALA A 22 11.05 -2.76 -1.06
N GLN A 23 11.67 -1.91 -0.25
CA GLN A 23 12.13 -2.32 1.07
C GLN A 23 10.89 -2.67 1.87
N THR A 24 10.72 -3.97 2.15
CA THR A 24 9.68 -4.44 3.05
C THR A 24 9.97 -3.83 4.42
N LEU A 25 9.14 -2.88 4.86
CA LEU A 25 9.20 -2.36 6.22
C LEU A 25 8.99 -3.52 7.18
N ASP A 26 10.05 -3.94 7.88
CA ASP A 26 9.93 -4.89 8.98
C ASP A 26 9.30 -4.18 10.17
N CYS A 27 7.99 -4.32 10.29
CA CYS A 27 7.21 -3.68 11.34
C CYS A 27 7.27 -4.42 12.68
N GLY A 28 8.00 -5.55 12.81
CA GLY A 28 8.07 -6.30 14.07
C GLY A 28 6.68 -6.50 14.67
N THR A 29 6.45 -6.17 15.95
CA THR A 29 5.15 -6.19 16.64
C THR A 29 4.43 -4.83 16.69
N ASP A 30 4.92 -3.80 16.00
CA ASP A 30 4.25 -2.49 15.96
C ASP A 30 2.98 -2.57 15.10
N THR A 31 1.83 -2.52 15.77
CA THR A 31 0.51 -2.57 15.16
C THR A 31 0.27 -1.42 14.17
N LEU A 32 0.67 -0.19 14.50
CA LEU A 32 0.43 0.96 13.64
C LEU A 32 1.26 0.86 12.37
N CYS A 33 2.52 0.43 12.48
CA CYS A 33 3.38 0.16 11.33
C CYS A 33 2.75 -0.91 10.43
N ARG A 34 2.30 -2.04 10.99
CA ARG A 34 1.66 -3.14 10.24
C ARG A 34 0.39 -2.68 9.50
N VAL A 35 -0.46 -1.88 10.15
CA VAL A 35 -1.67 -1.32 9.52
C VAL A 35 -1.31 -0.39 8.36
N LYS A 36 -0.32 0.48 8.54
CA LYS A 36 0.17 1.38 7.48
C LYS A 36 0.77 0.61 6.31
N ALA A 37 1.60 -0.40 6.59
CA ALA A 37 2.23 -1.24 5.57
C ALA A 37 1.21 -2.07 4.77
N ALA A 38 0.14 -2.54 5.43
CA ALA A 38 -0.95 -3.27 4.78
C ALA A 38 -1.91 -2.37 3.99
N GLY A 39 -1.95 -1.07 4.28
CA GLY A 39 -2.90 -0.12 3.69
C GLY A 39 -4.36 -0.35 4.10
N VAL A 40 -4.62 -1.24 5.07
CA VAL A 40 -5.96 -1.63 5.52
C VAL A 40 -5.97 -1.80 7.03
N LEU A 41 -6.93 -1.15 7.70
CA LEU A 41 -7.25 -1.41 9.10
C LEU A 41 -8.43 -2.39 9.18
N LYS A 42 -8.21 -3.54 9.83
CA LYS A 42 -9.27 -4.53 10.08
C LYS A 42 -9.94 -4.23 11.42
N ILE A 43 -11.25 -4.01 11.39
CA ILE A 43 -12.06 -3.73 12.59
C ILE A 43 -13.09 -4.86 12.73
N GLY A 44 -13.06 -5.56 13.88
CA GLY A 44 -14.09 -6.54 14.24
C GLY A 44 -15.23 -5.84 14.97
N THR A 45 -16.47 -6.14 14.61
CA THR A 45 -17.65 -5.49 15.18
C THR A 45 -18.89 -6.38 15.08
N LYS A 46 -19.89 -6.13 15.93
CA LYS A 46 -21.20 -6.77 15.83
C LYS A 46 -22.00 -6.13 14.70
N ASP A 47 -22.79 -6.90 13.96
CA ASP A 47 -23.51 -6.38 12.81
C ASP A 47 -25.03 -6.27 13.03
N ASP A 48 -25.46 -6.31 14.29
CA ASP A 48 -26.85 -6.26 14.74
C ASP A 48 -27.13 -5.19 15.81
N TYR A 49 -26.15 -4.37 16.20
CA TYR A 49 -26.26 -3.44 17.31
C TYR A 49 -26.62 -2.02 16.86
N VAL A 50 -27.92 -1.78 16.65
CA VAL A 50 -28.46 -0.47 16.23
C VAL A 50 -28.41 0.56 17.39
N PRO A 51 -28.05 1.83 17.15
CA PRO A 51 -27.62 2.44 15.87
C PRO A 51 -26.10 2.40 15.64
N TRP A 52 -25.35 1.74 16.51
CA TRP A 52 -23.89 1.86 16.59
C TRP A 52 -23.15 1.10 15.51
N SER A 53 -23.62 -0.09 15.13
CA SER A 53 -22.92 -1.01 14.25
C SER A 53 -23.88 -2.09 13.74
N TYR A 54 -24.34 -1.98 12.49
CA TYR A 54 -25.36 -2.87 11.95
C TYR A 54 -25.29 -3.01 10.42
N ARG A 55 -25.87 -4.08 9.87
CA ARG A 55 -26.14 -4.19 8.42
C ARG A 55 -27.46 -3.52 8.08
N ALA A 56 -27.43 -2.61 7.11
CA ALA A 56 -28.64 -2.07 6.50
C ALA A 56 -29.31 -3.11 5.58
N ALA A 57 -30.54 -2.82 5.15
CA ALA A 57 -31.31 -3.72 4.29
C ALA A 57 -30.65 -4.00 2.92
N ASP A 58 -29.79 -3.09 2.45
CA ASP A 58 -28.98 -3.26 1.24
C ASP A 58 -27.70 -4.08 1.47
N GLY A 59 -27.47 -4.57 2.68
CA GLY A 59 -26.29 -5.33 3.08
C GLY A 59 -25.06 -4.47 3.41
N SER A 60 -25.14 -3.14 3.22
CA SER A 60 -24.08 -2.22 3.61
C SER A 60 -23.93 -2.17 5.13
N PHE A 61 -22.72 -1.85 5.58
CA PHE A 61 -22.44 -1.67 6.99
C PHE A 61 -22.66 -0.21 7.40
N LYS A 62 -23.42 0.02 8.47
CA LYS A 62 -23.74 1.35 9.01
C LYS A 62 -23.44 1.42 10.51
N GLY A 63 -23.24 2.63 11.00
CA GLY A 63 -23.05 2.91 12.43
C GLY A 63 -23.52 4.32 12.77
N MET A 64 -23.23 4.75 13.99
CA MET A 64 -23.46 6.14 14.39
C MET A 64 -22.50 7.05 13.63
N GLU A 65 -23.02 8.11 13.00
CA GLU A 65 -22.24 9.17 12.36
C GLU A 65 -21.52 10.06 13.38
#